data_AF-A0A954WSU2-F1
#
_entry.id   AF-A0A954WSU2-F1
#
_cell.length_a   1.000
_cell.length_b   1.000
_cell.length_c   1.000
_cell.angle_alpha   90.00
_cell.angle_beta   90.00
_cell.angle_gamma   90.00
#
_symmetry.space_group_name_H-M   'P 1'
#
loop_
_entity.id
_entity.type
_entity.pdbx_description
1 polymer ?
#
loop_
_entity_poly.entity_id
_entity_poly.type
_entity_poly.pdbx_seq_one_letter_code
_entity_poly.pdbx_strand_id
1 'polypeptide(L)'
;MDLLRIPAADELIPVENRNSLAAWLSLYMKIDGSAGAEQSRIAKTQDLQRFLDYFTIVIGSDDVALWTRSISEGFQKHLRKEKSARTKRRLAPSTINRVFATLRTAAKWIHSHHPFPAGNPMDRIADLNMPEPTWQGLTALQM
;
A
#
# COMPACT_ATOMS: atom_id res chain seq x y z
N MET A 1 -20.09 -22.36 -28.21
CA MET A 1 -20.07 -22.14 -26.75
C MET A 1 -18.81 -21.35 -26.45
N ASP A 2 -18.92 -20.02 -26.41
CA ASP A 2 -17.82 -19.19 -25.94
C ASP A 2 -17.69 -19.38 -24.43
N LEU A 3 -16.60 -20.00 -24.02
CA LEU A 3 -16.17 -19.98 -22.63
C LEU A 3 -15.95 -18.51 -22.26
N LEU A 4 -16.62 -18.03 -21.21
CA LEU A 4 -16.47 -16.68 -20.68
C LEU A 4 -14.99 -16.39 -20.46
N ARG A 5 -14.37 -15.65 -21.39
CA ARG A 5 -13.01 -15.16 -21.25
C ARG A 5 -13.02 -14.20 -20.06
N ILE A 6 -12.34 -14.57 -18.98
CA ILE A 6 -12.06 -13.63 -17.90
C ILE A 6 -11.04 -12.64 -18.47
N PRO A 7 -11.36 -11.34 -18.58
CA PRO A 7 -10.42 -10.35 -19.09
C PRO A 7 -9.16 -10.33 -18.21
N ALA A 8 -8.00 -10.16 -18.83
CA ALA A 8 -6.76 -9.93 -18.09
C ALA A 8 -6.86 -8.60 -17.31
N ALA A 9 -6.14 -8.46 -16.19
CA ALA A 9 -6.30 -7.30 -15.31
C ALA A 9 -6.03 -5.95 -16.02
N ASP A 10 -5.07 -5.92 -16.94
CA ASP A 10 -4.78 -4.75 -17.78
C ASP A 10 -5.91 -4.42 -18.77
N GLU A 11 -6.74 -5.40 -19.15
CA GLU A 11 -7.94 -5.20 -19.99
C GLU A 11 -9.09 -4.54 -19.22
N LEU A 12 -9.02 -4.50 -17.89
CA LEU A 12 -9.97 -3.78 -17.04
C LEU A 12 -9.60 -2.29 -16.85
N ILE A 13 -8.41 -1.88 -17.31
CA ILE A 13 -7.98 -0.48 -17.31
C ILE A 13 -7.99 0.03 -18.76
N PRO A 14 -8.69 1.15 -19.05
CA PRO A 14 -8.64 1.79 -20.37
C PRO A 14 -7.19 2.05 -20.80
N VAL A 15 -6.87 1.89 -22.09
CA VAL A 15 -5.49 1.89 -22.61
C VAL A 15 -4.74 3.17 -22.21
N GLU A 16 -5.42 4.31 -22.29
CA GLU A 16 -4.92 5.63 -21.92
C GLU A 16 -4.55 5.77 -20.44
N ASN A 17 -5.09 4.91 -19.58
CA ASN A 17 -4.87 4.91 -18.14
C ASN A 17 -3.94 3.77 -17.68
N ARG A 18 -3.40 2.95 -18.59
CA ARG A 18 -2.53 1.82 -18.20
C ARG A 18 -1.19 2.25 -17.61
N ASN A 19 -0.77 3.50 -17.86
CA ASN A 19 0.40 4.06 -17.18
C ASN A 19 0.05 4.73 -15.85
N SER A 20 -1.23 4.85 -15.47
CA SER A 20 -1.65 5.51 -14.24
C SER A 20 -1.49 4.59 -13.02
N LEU A 21 -0.66 5.00 -12.06
CA LEU A 21 -0.52 4.34 -10.77
C LEU A 21 -1.85 4.36 -10.01
N ALA A 22 -2.56 5.49 -10.04
CA ALA A 22 -3.89 5.61 -9.44
C ALA A 22 -4.89 4.57 -10.02
N ALA A 23 -4.87 4.34 -11.34
CA ALA A 23 -5.72 3.35 -11.99
C ALA A 23 -5.39 1.92 -11.53
N TRP A 24 -4.11 1.57 -11.46
CA TRP A 24 -3.65 0.26 -10.99
C TRP A 24 -4.00 0.00 -9.52
N LEU A 25 -3.78 0.98 -8.64
CA LEU A 25 -4.15 0.87 -7.21
C LEU A 25 -5.67 0.77 -7.03
N SER A 26 -6.43 1.51 -7.83
CA SER A 26 -7.90 1.44 -7.82
C SER A 26 -8.41 0.07 -8.26
N LEU A 27 -7.82 -0.50 -9.32
CA LEU A 27 -8.17 -1.84 -9.77
C LEU A 27 -7.79 -2.90 -8.73
N TYR A 28 -6.59 -2.82 -8.16
CA TYR A 28 -6.17 -3.69 -7.05
C TYR A 28 -7.19 -3.68 -5.92
N MET A 29 -7.65 -2.49 -5.49
CA MET A 29 -8.65 -2.38 -4.41
C MET A 29 -10.01 -2.96 -4.77
N LYS A 30 -10.43 -2.89 -6.03
CA LYS A 30 -11.68 -3.53 -6.49
C LYS A 30 -11.58 -5.06 -6.43
N ILE A 31 -10.41 -5.61 -6.73
CA ILE A 31 -10.16 -7.06 -6.74
C ILE A 31 -9.90 -7.61 -5.33
N ASP A 32 -9.00 -6.99 -4.57
CA ASP A 32 -8.67 -7.38 -3.18
C ASP A 32 -9.85 -7.07 -2.23
N GLY A 33 -10.66 -6.07 -2.55
CA GLY A 33 -11.85 -5.66 -1.80
C GLY A 33 -13.00 -6.68 -1.77
N SER A 34 -12.93 -7.76 -2.56
CA SER A 34 -13.91 -8.86 -2.51
C SER A 34 -13.62 -9.88 -1.40
N ALA A 35 -12.48 -9.79 -0.72
CA ALA A 35 -12.04 -10.75 0.29
C ALA A 35 -11.60 -10.02 1.58
N GLY A 36 -12.53 -9.68 2.47
CA GLY A 36 -12.20 -9.20 3.81
C GLY A 36 -13.30 -8.41 4.52
N ALA A 37 -13.10 -8.15 5.81
CA ALA A 37 -13.97 -7.27 6.60
C ALA A 37 -13.86 -5.81 6.15
N GLU A 38 -14.97 -5.07 6.22
CA GLU A 38 -15.08 -3.69 5.74
C GLU A 38 -14.02 -2.75 6.32
N GLN A 39 -13.72 -2.88 7.62
CA GLN A 39 -12.75 -2.04 8.31
C GLN A 39 -11.33 -2.24 7.78
N SER A 40 -10.97 -3.48 7.41
CA SER A 40 -9.69 -3.79 6.78
C SER A 40 -9.60 -3.17 5.38
N ARG A 41 -10.71 -3.15 4.64
CA ARG A 41 -10.79 -2.50 3.32
C ARG A 41 -10.58 -1.00 3.44
N ILE A 42 -11.28 -0.33 4.35
CA ILE A 42 -11.12 1.11 4.60
C ILE A 42 -9.68 1.46 4.96
N ALA A 43 -9.05 0.66 5.84
CA ALA A 43 -7.65 0.87 6.21
C ALA A 43 -6.71 0.72 5.01
N LYS A 44 -6.87 -0.31 4.18
CA LYS A 44 -6.07 -0.51 2.96
C LYS A 44 -6.25 0.66 1.97
N THR A 45 -7.48 1.12 1.74
CA THR A 45 -7.75 2.30 0.89
C THR A 45 -7.00 3.52 1.39
N GLN A 46 -7.05 3.80 2.70
CA GLN A 46 -6.34 4.94 3.28
C GLN A 46 -4.82 4.81 3.18
N ASP A 47 -4.29 3.59 3.36
CA ASP A 47 -2.86 3.31 3.24
C ASP A 47 -2.37 3.56 1.80
N LEU A 48 -3.12 3.11 0.79
CA LEU A 48 -2.80 3.32 -0.63
C LEU A 48 -2.96 4.78 -1.05
N GLN A 49 -4.03 5.45 -0.64
CA GLN A 49 -4.24 6.87 -0.96
C GLN A 49 -3.10 7.73 -0.41
N ARG A 50 -2.66 7.45 0.82
CA ARG A 50 -1.53 8.15 1.42
C ARG A 50 -0.24 8.01 0.61
N PHE A 51 0.00 6.83 0.05
CA PHE A 51 1.15 6.62 -0.83
C PHE A 51 0.99 7.36 -2.16
N LEU A 52 -0.20 7.31 -2.78
CA LEU A 52 -0.48 8.02 -4.03
C LEU A 52 -0.31 9.53 -3.88
N ASP A 53 -0.77 10.11 -2.77
CA ASP A 53 -0.60 11.52 -2.45
C ASP A 53 0.89 11.88 -2.36
N TYR A 54 1.67 11.09 -1.62
CA TYR A 54 3.12 11.27 -1.52
C TYR A 54 3.81 11.14 -2.89
N PHE A 55 3.45 10.11 -3.66
CA PHE A 55 4.02 9.82 -4.96
C PHE A 55 3.81 11.00 -5.92
N THR A 56 2.56 11.49 -5.99
CA THR A 56 2.19 12.62 -6.84
C THR A 56 2.93 13.89 -6.46
N ILE A 57 3.07 14.16 -5.15
CA ILE A 57 3.80 15.35 -4.66
C ILE A 57 5.29 15.27 -4.98
N VAL A 58 5.93 14.11 -4.81
CA VAL A 58 7.39 13.96 -4.95
C VAL A 58 7.82 13.81 -6.40
N ILE A 59 7.04 13.10 -7.22
CA ILE A 59 7.37 12.82 -8.62
C ILE A 59 6.77 13.87 -9.56
N GLY A 60 5.63 14.47 -9.21
CA GLY A 60 4.87 15.34 -10.11
C GLY A 60 4.22 14.58 -11.26
N SER A 61 4.07 13.26 -11.15
CA SER A 61 3.48 12.37 -12.15
C SER A 61 2.66 11.27 -11.47
N ASP A 62 1.76 10.67 -12.24
CA ASP A 62 1.00 9.46 -11.88
C ASP A 62 1.51 8.23 -12.66
N ASP A 63 2.68 8.30 -13.28
CA ASP A 63 3.23 7.18 -14.05
C ASP A 63 3.68 6.02 -13.14
N VAL A 64 3.02 4.87 -13.26
CA VAL A 64 3.30 3.63 -12.53
C VAL A 64 4.73 3.13 -12.74
N ALA A 65 5.33 3.40 -13.90
CA ALA A 65 6.71 3.01 -14.20
C ALA A 65 7.73 3.74 -13.32
N LEU A 66 7.37 4.90 -12.76
CA LEU A 66 8.20 5.69 -11.86
C LEU A 66 8.15 5.20 -10.40
N TRP A 67 7.28 4.25 -10.07
CA TRP A 67 7.31 3.59 -8.77
C TRP A 67 8.50 2.63 -8.70
N THR A 68 9.59 3.15 -8.11
CA THR A 68 10.82 2.40 -7.86
C THR A 68 11.04 2.20 -6.37
N ARG A 69 11.99 1.32 -6.02
CA ARG A 69 12.37 1.07 -4.63
C ARG A 69 12.80 2.33 -3.87
N SER A 70 13.52 3.24 -4.52
CA SER A 70 13.98 4.47 -3.87
C SER A 70 12.81 5.37 -3.46
N ILE A 71 11.71 5.36 -4.22
CA ILE A 71 10.48 6.09 -3.90
C ILE A 71 9.79 5.48 -2.68
N SER A 72 9.71 4.15 -2.62
CA SER A 72 9.18 3.45 -1.45
C SER A 72 10.02 3.71 -0.18
N GLU A 73 11.36 3.73 -0.28
CA GLU A 73 12.24 4.08 0.83
C GLU A 73 12.09 5.55 1.26
N GLY A 74 11.94 6.46 0.28
CA GLY A 74 11.61 7.86 0.51
C GLY A 74 10.29 8.03 1.25
N PHE A 75 9.26 7.28 0.85
CA PHE A 75 7.97 7.26 1.51
C PHE A 75 8.06 6.78 2.95
N GLN A 76 8.84 5.71 3.22
CA GLN A 76 9.05 5.23 4.58
C GLN A 76 9.66 6.32 5.47
N LYS A 77 10.65 7.05 4.95
CA LYS A 77 11.28 8.18 5.64
C LYS A 77 10.30 9.34 5.86
N HIS A 78 9.41 9.58 4.91
CA HIS A 78 8.34 10.58 5.03
C HIS A 78 7.36 10.22 6.15
N LEU A 79 6.83 8.99 6.17
CA LEU A 79 5.89 8.52 7.20
C LEU A 79 6.46 8.60 8.62
N ARG A 80 7.76 8.34 8.80
CA ARG A 80 8.44 8.46 10.11
C ARG A 80 8.44 9.90 10.67
N LYS A 81 8.28 10.90 9.80
CA LYS A 81 8.23 12.33 10.16
C LYS A 81 6.80 12.86 10.21
N GLU A 82 5.87 12.19 9.55
CA GLU A 82 4.46 12.57 9.49
C GLU A 82 3.79 12.53 10.88
N LYS A 83 2.89 13.49 11.12
CA LYS A 83 2.04 13.53 12.30
C LYS A 83 0.63 13.11 11.95
N SER A 84 0.04 12.24 12.76
CA SER A 84 -1.36 11.84 12.63
C SER A 84 -2.27 13.08 12.64
N ALA A 85 -3.17 13.17 11.67
CA ALA A 85 -4.17 14.24 11.63
C ALA A 85 -5.03 14.30 12.91
N ARG A 86 -5.33 13.12 13.49
CA ARG A 86 -6.18 12.94 14.68
C ARG A 86 -5.46 13.27 15.98
N THR A 87 -4.28 12.70 16.21
CA THR A 87 -3.59 12.81 17.51
C THR A 87 -2.50 13.87 17.53
N LYS A 88 -2.13 14.42 16.36
CA LYS A 88 -0.97 15.32 16.13
C LYS A 88 0.38 14.75 16.56
N ARG A 89 0.43 13.47 16.98
CA ARG A 89 1.66 12.73 17.31
C ARG A 89 2.22 12.05 16.07
N ARG A 90 3.50 11.70 16.09
CA ARG A 90 4.11 10.88 15.04
C ARG A 90 3.36 9.56 14.91
N LEU A 91 3.33 9.02 13.69
CA LEU A 91 2.76 7.70 13.45
C LEU A 91 3.50 6.63 14.25
N ALA A 92 2.76 5.67 14.80
CA ALA A 92 3.36 4.52 15.45
C ALA A 92 4.08 3.63 14.40
N PRO A 93 5.20 2.97 14.76
CA PRO A 93 5.88 2.02 13.86
C PRO A 93 4.96 0.94 13.31
N SER A 94 4.02 0.45 14.11
CA SER A 94 3.00 -0.52 13.68
C SER A 94 2.07 0.01 12.59
N THR A 95 1.71 1.29 12.63
CA THR A 95 0.92 1.95 11.56
C THR A 95 1.73 2.00 10.28
N ILE A 96 3.02 2.36 10.36
CA ILE A 96 3.90 2.42 9.18
C ILE A 96 4.08 1.01 8.58
N ASN A 97 4.33 0.00 9.41
CA ASN A 97 4.47 -1.39 8.94
C ASN A 97 3.18 -1.90 8.28
N ARG A 98 2.00 -1.54 8.81
CA ARG A 98 0.72 -1.85 8.16
C ARG A 98 0.61 -1.23 6.76
N VAL A 99 0.93 0.06 6.63
CA VAL A 99 0.94 0.74 5.31
C VAL A 99 1.86 0.00 4.34
N PHE A 100 3.06 -0.38 4.79
CA PHE A 100 4.03 -1.11 3.96
C PHE A 100 3.59 -2.54 3.63
N ALA A 101 2.83 -3.21 4.51
CA ALA A 101 2.21 -4.49 4.19
C ALA A 101 1.19 -4.35 3.06
N THR A 102 0.30 -3.35 3.12
CA THR A 102 -0.65 -3.04 2.05
C THR A 102 0.06 -2.72 0.72
N LEU A 103 1.14 -1.92 0.76
CA LEU A 103 1.90 -1.60 -0.44
C LEU A 103 2.61 -2.82 -1.04
N ARG A 104 3.14 -3.73 -0.21
CA ARG A 104 3.78 -4.97 -0.70
C ARG A 104 2.80 -5.84 -1.47
N THR A 105 1.58 -6.02 -0.96
CA THR A 105 0.57 -6.83 -1.64
C THR A 105 0.12 -6.18 -2.94
N ALA A 106 -0.12 -4.86 -2.93
CA ALA A 106 -0.47 -4.11 -4.14
C ALA A 106 0.64 -4.16 -5.18
N ALA A 107 1.89 -3.84 -4.82
CA ALA A 107 3.03 -3.84 -5.74
C ALA A 107 3.30 -5.23 -6.32
N LYS A 108 3.22 -6.29 -5.50
CA LYS A 108 3.37 -7.66 -6.00
C LYS A 108 2.28 -8.01 -7.02
N TRP A 109 1.04 -7.64 -6.74
CA TRP A 109 -0.08 -7.87 -7.64
C TRP A 109 0.08 -7.09 -8.95
N ILE A 110 0.37 -5.78 -8.89
CA ILE A 110 0.63 -4.95 -10.07
C ILE A 110 1.78 -5.54 -10.86
N HIS A 111 2.91 -5.90 -10.24
CA HIS A 111 4.07 -6.45 -10.95
C HIS A 111 3.76 -7.73 -11.73
N SER A 112 2.82 -8.55 -11.27
CA SER A 112 2.39 -9.76 -11.99
C SER A 112 1.56 -9.49 -13.25
N HIS A 113 0.98 -8.30 -13.38
CA HIS A 113 0.13 -7.90 -14.51
C HIS A 113 0.77 -6.79 -15.38
N HIS A 114 1.56 -5.92 -14.76
CA HIS A 114 2.26 -4.80 -15.36
C HIS A 114 3.64 -4.68 -14.72
N PRO A 115 4.64 -5.43 -15.24
CA PRO A 115 5.97 -5.46 -14.66
C PRO A 115 6.61 -4.07 -14.60
N PHE A 116 6.92 -3.63 -13.38
CA PHE A 116 7.74 -2.43 -13.15
C PHE A 116 9.11 -2.55 -13.84
N PRO A 117 9.58 -1.52 -14.58
CA PRO A 117 10.86 -1.57 -15.30
C PRO A 117 12.08 -1.79 -14.39
N ALA A 118 12.03 -1.29 -13.16
CA ALA A 118 13.11 -1.42 -12.17
C ALA A 118 12.96 -2.66 -11.25
N GLY A 119 12.06 -3.59 -11.58
CA GLY A 119 11.66 -4.69 -10.70
C GLY A 119 10.65 -4.26 -9.63
N ASN A 120 10.20 -5.20 -8.79
CA ASN A 120 9.19 -4.93 -7.75
C ASN A 120 9.66 -3.83 -6.78
N PRO A 121 8.95 -2.69 -6.68
CA PRO A 121 9.39 -1.52 -5.91
C PRO A 121 9.31 -1.69 -4.40
N MET A 122 8.76 -2.81 -3.92
CA MET A 122 8.67 -3.12 -2.49
C MET A 122 9.68 -4.19 -2.04
N ASP A 123 10.47 -4.74 -2.97
CA ASP A 123 11.46 -5.76 -2.64
C ASP A 123 12.55 -5.20 -1.72
N ARG A 124 12.91 -6.01 -0.71
CA ARG A 124 13.98 -5.73 0.27
C ARG A 124 13.75 -4.49 1.15
N ILE A 125 12.53 -3.96 1.20
CA ILE A 125 12.18 -2.90 2.16
C ILE A 125 11.86 -3.54 3.51
N ALA A 126 12.69 -3.25 4.51
CA ALA A 126 12.54 -3.76 5.86
C ALA A 126 11.40 -3.05 6.62
N ASP A 127 10.73 -3.80 7.50
CA ASP A 127 9.82 -3.23 8.48
C ASP A 127 10.57 -2.43 9.55
N LEU A 128 9.85 -1.50 10.18
CA LEU A 128 10.38 -0.75 11.30
C LEU A 128 10.42 -1.64 12.53
N ASN A 129 11.53 -1.57 13.28
CA ASN A 129 11.64 -2.25 14.55
C ASN A 129 10.54 -1.72 15.49
N MET A 130 9.78 -2.63 16.08
CA MET A 130 8.79 -2.33 17.10
C MET A 130 9.42 -2.65 18.45
N PRO A 131 9.39 -1.73 19.44
CA PRO A 131 9.77 -2.11 20.79
C PRO A 131 8.91 -3.30 21.21
N GLU A 132 9.52 -4.24 21.93
CA GLU A 132 8.82 -5.39 22.49
C GLU A 132 7.58 -4.90 23.24
N PRO A 133 6.39 -5.48 23.00
CA PRO A 133 5.21 -5.06 23.74
C PRO A 133 5.48 -5.28 25.22
N THR A 134 5.43 -4.21 26.02
CA THR A 134 5.40 -4.35 27.48
C THR A 134 4.16 -5.15 27.81
N TRP A 135 4.34 -6.42 28.19
CA TRP A 135 3.25 -7.29 28.58
C TRP A 135 2.63 -6.74 29.87
N GLN A 136 1.56 -5.94 29.72
CA GLN A 136 0.69 -5.56 30.83
C GLN A 136 -0.27 -6.71 31.06
N GLY A 137 0.24 -7.81 31.60
CA GLY A 137 -0.59 -8.94 32.01
C GLY A 137 -1.83 -8.47 32.76
N LEU A 138 -2.91 -9.25 32.65
CA LEU A 138 -4.03 -9.14 33.59
C LEU A 138 -3.42 -9.01 34.99
N THR A 139 -3.60 -7.86 35.64
CA THR A 139 -3.27 -7.70 37.06
C THR A 139 -4.00 -8.81 37.78
N ALA A 140 -3.26 -9.88 38.08
CA ALA A 140 -3.76 -10.98 38.87
C ALA A 140 -4.09 -10.41 40.24
N LEU A 141 -5.28 -10.76 40.74
CA LEU A 141 -5.87 -10.38 42.02
C LEU A 141 -6.52 -8.99 42.11
N GLN A 142 -7.80 -8.94 41.74
CA GLN A 142 -8.82 -8.59 42.74
C GLN A 142 -9.60 -9.87 43.04
N MET A 143 -9.05 -10.68 43.96
CA MET A 143 -9.83 -11.64 44.77
C MET A 143 -10.10 -10.97 46.11
#